data_AF-A0A9E5PYQ6-F1
#
_entry.id   AF-A0A9E5PYQ6-F1
#
_cell.length_a   1.000
_cell.length_b   1.000
_cell.length_c   1.000
_cell.angle_alpha   90.00
_cell.angle_beta   90.00
_cell.angle_gamma   90.00
#
_symmetry.space_group_name_H-M   'P 1'
#
loop_
_entity.id
_entity.type
_entity.pdbx_description
1 polymer ?
#
loop_
_entity_poly.entity_id
_entity_poly.type
_entity_poly.pdbx_seq_one_letter_code
_entity_poly.pdbx_strand_id
1 'polypeptide(L)'
;MHCTACKAELIPGKRFCHACGTRVPLGCPSCGAPLDSTFRFCPDCGAPVHQDGAPSAPAEGALPAPRQAAEVPTDPISRHIPDALARKIRRAGGAAGERKRVTVLFCDLVGSTAVAERIDPEDYREILDRYLELAFAEIYRFEGIVNQLAGDGFMALFGAPIAHEDAPERAVRAGLAIREGLAGLSERLLAEHGFGLRARIGIHTGTVVVGTVGNDLKMDYTAIGDTTNLASRLQTAAEPGSILVSQATHRLLHDRFRTRRVGPLEVKGRTEPVTAHEVLELGEVLTPLGVDEARGLTPMVGRDQELAQLEACYERARGGGGQVVAIVGDAGSGKSR
;
A
#
# COMPACT_ATOMS: atom_id res chain seq x y z
N MET A 1 9.87 -41.89 -43.14
CA MET A 1 10.75 -42.54 -42.14
C MET A 1 10.05 -43.81 -41.65
N HIS A 2 10.78 -44.89 -41.37
CA HIS A 2 10.18 -46.13 -40.85
C HIS A 2 10.42 -46.25 -39.34
N CYS A 3 9.46 -46.83 -38.62
CA CYS A 3 9.59 -47.09 -37.20
C CYS A 3 10.75 -48.05 -36.95
N THR A 4 11.66 -47.71 -36.04
CA THR A 4 12.80 -48.56 -35.69
C THR A 4 12.41 -49.86 -34.98
N ALA A 5 11.20 -49.93 -34.41
CA ALA A 5 10.69 -51.09 -33.69
C ALA A 5 9.89 -52.06 -34.58
N CYS A 6 8.91 -51.56 -35.34
CA CYS A 6 8.00 -52.41 -36.13
C CYS A 6 8.14 -52.27 -37.65
N LYS A 7 9.05 -51.40 -38.12
CA LYS A 7 9.30 -51.10 -39.54
C LYS A 7 8.13 -50.50 -40.32
N ALA A 8 6.99 -50.20 -39.70
CA ALA A 8 5.88 -49.49 -40.34
C ALA A 8 6.28 -48.05 -40.72
N GLU A 9 5.69 -47.54 -41.80
CA GLU A 9 5.90 -46.17 -42.26
C GLU A 9 5.34 -45.15 -41.24
N LEU A 10 6.13 -44.15 -40.87
CA LEU A 10 5.73 -43.17 -39.86
C LEU A 10 4.95 -42.02 -40.49
N ILE A 11 3.85 -41.62 -39.84
CA ILE A 11 3.06 -40.44 -40.22
C ILE A 11 3.85 -39.17 -39.83
N PRO A 12 4.13 -38.25 -40.76
CA PRO A 12 4.84 -37.00 -40.47
C PRO A 12 4.19 -36.20 -39.32
N GLY A 13 5.01 -35.68 -38.41
CA GLY A 13 4.56 -34.85 -37.27
C GLY A 13 3.92 -35.61 -36.10
N LYS A 14 3.80 -36.94 -36.14
CA LYS A 14 3.26 -37.73 -35.02
C LYS A 14 4.38 -38.22 -34.08
N ARG A 15 4.13 -38.10 -32.78
CA ARG A 15 5.10 -38.37 -31.69
C ARG A 15 5.23 -39.87 -31.34
N PHE A 16 4.32 -40.69 -31.86
CA PHE A 16 4.27 -42.13 -31.62
C PHE A 16 3.95 -42.86 -32.93
N CYS A 17 4.52 -44.06 -33.11
CA CYS A 17 4.19 -44.91 -34.23
C CYS A 17 2.72 -45.37 -34.13
N HIS A 18 1.97 -45.19 -35.22
CA HIS A 18 0.55 -45.57 -35.27
C HIS A 18 0.33 -47.09 -35.17
N ALA A 19 1.33 -47.91 -35.49
CA ALA A 19 1.21 -49.37 -35.53
C ALA A 19 1.63 -50.07 -34.23
N CYS A 20 2.65 -49.57 -33.52
CA CYS A 20 3.19 -50.23 -32.30
C CYS A 20 3.29 -49.35 -31.06
N GLY A 21 2.98 -48.05 -31.17
CA GLY A 21 3.04 -47.12 -30.04
C GLY A 21 4.44 -46.68 -29.60
N THR A 22 5.51 -47.13 -30.26
CA THR A 22 6.88 -46.67 -29.94
C THR A 22 7.01 -45.16 -30.18
N ARG A 23 7.57 -44.44 -29.21
CA ARG A 23 7.83 -43.00 -29.29
C ARG A 23 8.87 -42.72 -30.37
N VAL A 24 8.56 -41.80 -31.27
CA VAL A 24 9.47 -41.38 -32.33
C VAL A 24 10.23 -40.15 -31.84
N PRO A 25 11.57 -40.20 -31.71
CA PRO A 25 12.35 -39.02 -31.34
C PRO A 25 12.24 -37.97 -32.44
N LEU A 26 11.91 -36.73 -32.05
CA LEU A 26 11.92 -35.59 -32.96
C LEU A 26 13.37 -35.18 -33.17
N GLY A 27 13.82 -35.06 -34.41
CA GLY A 27 15.14 -34.51 -34.73
C GLY A 27 15.04 -33.02 -35.02
N CYS A 28 16.06 -32.25 -34.68
CA CYS A 28 16.17 -30.85 -35.11
C CYS A 28 16.19 -30.79 -36.63
N PRO A 29 15.33 -29.97 -37.27
CA PRO A 29 15.32 -29.84 -38.73
C PRO A 29 16.60 -29.18 -39.28
N SER A 30 17.37 -28.48 -38.44
CA SER A 30 18.59 -27.79 -38.85
C SER A 30 19.86 -28.63 -38.68
N CYS A 31 20.01 -29.37 -37.57
CA CYS A 31 21.24 -30.13 -37.28
C CYS A 31 21.04 -31.63 -37.04
N GLY A 32 19.80 -32.12 -36.99
CA GLY A 32 19.48 -33.53 -36.77
C GLY A 32 19.59 -34.04 -35.33
N ALA A 33 19.99 -33.18 -34.38
CA ALA A 33 20.08 -33.56 -32.96
C ALA A 33 18.71 -33.97 -32.38
N PRO A 34 18.66 -34.94 -31.44
CA PRO A 34 17.42 -35.35 -30.81
C PRO A 34 16.82 -34.23 -29.96
N LEU A 35 15.52 -34.00 -30.10
CA LEU A 35 14.78 -32.96 -29.42
C LEU A 35 13.63 -33.54 -28.61
N ASP A 36 13.41 -32.98 -27.43
CA ASP A 36 12.12 -33.07 -26.79
C ASP A 36 11.15 -32.02 -27.36
N SER A 37 9.88 -32.41 -27.41
CA SER A 37 8.74 -31.60 -27.82
C SER A 37 8.50 -30.30 -27.05
N THR A 38 9.10 -30.14 -25.87
CA THR A 38 8.95 -28.94 -25.04
C THR A 38 9.93 -27.85 -25.42
N PHE A 39 10.94 -28.16 -26.23
CA PHE A 39 11.96 -27.20 -26.65
C PHE A 39 11.43 -26.25 -27.73
N ARG A 40 11.53 -24.94 -27.45
CA ARG A 40 11.28 -23.88 -28.44
C ARG A 40 12.47 -23.66 -29.38
N PHE A 41 13.68 -23.97 -28.93
CA PHE A 41 14.94 -23.86 -29.67
C PHE A 41 15.78 -25.11 -29.46
N CYS A 42 16.56 -25.50 -30.46
CA CYS A 42 17.49 -26.62 -30.37
C CYS A 42 18.65 -26.25 -29.41
N PRO A 43 18.92 -27.05 -28.37
CA PRO A 43 19.99 -26.76 -27.43
C PRO A 43 21.40 -26.91 -28.04
N ASP A 44 21.55 -27.65 -29.14
CA ASP A 44 22.85 -27.90 -29.76
C ASP A 44 23.23 -26.87 -30.84
N CYS A 45 22.26 -26.34 -31.59
CA CYS A 45 22.53 -25.39 -32.69
C CYS A 45 21.77 -24.06 -32.59
N GLY A 46 20.85 -23.91 -31.64
CA GLY A 46 20.06 -22.68 -31.44
C GLY A 46 18.90 -22.49 -32.42
N ALA A 47 18.68 -23.38 -33.38
CA ALA A 47 17.61 -23.23 -34.37
C ALA A 47 16.20 -23.39 -33.72
N PRO A 48 15.20 -22.56 -34.08
CA PRO A 48 13.84 -22.70 -33.58
C PRO A 48 13.18 -24.00 -34.08
N VAL A 49 12.42 -24.67 -33.21
CA VAL A 49 11.96 -26.06 -33.44
C VAL A 49 10.48 -26.15 -33.84
N HIS A 50 9.69 -25.08 -33.69
CA HIS A 50 8.32 -25.01 -34.18
C HIS A 50 7.97 -23.61 -34.74
N GLN A 51 7.60 -23.57 -36.02
CA GLN A 51 6.81 -22.50 -36.63
C GLN A 51 5.50 -23.13 -37.12
N ASP A 52 4.47 -23.10 -36.29
CA ASP A 52 3.07 -23.14 -36.73
C ASP A 52 2.28 -22.30 -35.74
N GLY A 53 1.92 -21.08 -36.15
CA GLY A 53 1.09 -20.15 -35.38
C GLY A 53 1.80 -18.91 -34.83
N ALA A 54 2.74 -18.31 -35.57
CA ALA A 54 3.10 -16.91 -35.35
C ALA A 54 2.20 -16.02 -36.25
N PRO A 55 1.43 -15.06 -35.71
CA PRO A 55 0.90 -14.00 -36.54
C PRO A 55 2.06 -13.15 -37.06
N SER A 56 1.99 -12.83 -38.35
CA SER A 56 2.95 -12.00 -39.07
C SER A 56 3.14 -10.63 -38.42
N ALA A 57 4.39 -10.16 -38.42
CA ALA A 57 4.75 -8.80 -38.03
C ALA A 57 3.99 -7.76 -38.88
N PRO A 58 3.47 -6.66 -38.30
CA PRO A 58 2.98 -5.55 -39.11
C PRO A 58 4.16 -4.70 -39.59
N ALA A 59 4.05 -4.27 -40.84
CA ALA A 59 4.91 -3.30 -41.48
C ALA A 59 4.94 -1.97 -40.68
N GLU A 60 6.11 -1.33 -40.70
CA GLU A 60 6.32 0.02 -40.19
C GLU A 60 5.34 1.00 -40.83
N GLY A 61 4.70 1.84 -40.00
CA GLY A 61 4.00 3.03 -40.47
C GLY A 61 2.47 2.97 -40.53
N ALA A 62 1.80 2.62 -39.42
CA ALA A 62 0.44 3.08 -39.16
C ALA A 62 0.17 3.04 -37.64
N LEU A 63 -0.24 4.17 -37.05
CA LEU A 63 -0.67 4.22 -35.65
C LEU A 63 -1.83 3.22 -35.43
N PRO A 64 -1.74 2.31 -34.46
CA PRO A 64 -2.84 1.39 -34.21
C PRO A 64 -3.99 2.13 -33.51
N ALA A 65 -5.18 2.01 -34.10
CA ALA A 65 -6.45 2.37 -33.48
C ALA A 65 -6.64 1.62 -32.14
N PRO A 66 -7.31 2.23 -31.14
CA PRO A 66 -7.40 1.66 -29.80
C PRO A 66 -8.13 0.32 -29.85
N ARG A 67 -7.42 -0.74 -29.45
CA ARG A 67 -8.03 -2.06 -29.22
C ARG A 67 -9.02 -1.90 -28.07
N GLN A 68 -10.25 -2.30 -28.34
CA GLN A 68 -11.40 -2.23 -27.45
C GLN A 68 -11.00 -2.77 -26.07
N ALA A 69 -11.23 -1.92 -25.07
CA ALA A 69 -11.00 -2.20 -23.67
C ALA A 69 -11.65 -3.53 -23.30
N ALA A 70 -10.83 -4.49 -22.90
CA ALA A 70 -11.34 -5.61 -22.11
C ALA A 70 -12.03 -5.00 -20.87
N GLU A 71 -13.26 -5.43 -20.61
CA GLU A 71 -14.10 -4.94 -19.52
C GLU A 71 -13.31 -4.94 -18.20
N VAL A 72 -13.26 -3.76 -17.59
CA VAL A 72 -12.53 -3.49 -16.35
C VAL A 72 -13.24 -4.22 -15.20
N PRO A 73 -12.60 -5.18 -14.50
CA PRO A 73 -13.02 -5.49 -13.15
C PRO A 73 -12.61 -4.28 -12.31
N THR A 74 -13.47 -3.27 -12.20
CA THR A 74 -13.20 -2.13 -11.31
C THR A 74 -13.33 -2.65 -9.89
N ASP A 75 -12.21 -3.03 -9.27
CA ASP A 75 -12.10 -3.29 -7.84
C ASP A 75 -12.82 -2.14 -7.09
N PRO A 76 -13.72 -2.42 -6.11
CA PRO A 76 -14.35 -1.39 -5.29
C PRO A 76 -13.35 -0.37 -4.72
N ILE A 77 -12.09 -0.77 -4.48
CA ILE A 77 -11.02 0.14 -4.04
C ILE A 77 -10.69 1.18 -5.11
N SER A 78 -10.51 0.75 -6.36
CA SER A 78 -10.05 1.61 -7.46
C SER A 78 -11.09 2.66 -7.90
N ARG A 79 -12.38 2.42 -7.62
CA ARG A 79 -13.46 3.40 -7.89
C ARG A 79 -13.35 4.66 -7.05
N HIS A 80 -12.77 4.57 -5.85
CA HIS A 80 -12.79 5.67 -4.89
C HIS A 80 -11.50 6.50 -4.88
N ILE A 81 -10.46 6.07 -5.59
CA ILE A 81 -9.18 6.78 -5.62
C ILE A 81 -9.32 8.06 -6.46
N PRO A 82 -9.10 9.27 -5.90
CA PRO A 82 -9.14 10.50 -6.67
C PRO A 82 -8.09 10.52 -7.77
N ASP A 83 -8.41 11.08 -8.95
CA ASP A 83 -7.51 11.12 -10.11
C ASP A 83 -6.14 11.73 -9.81
N ALA A 84 -6.11 12.76 -8.96
CA ALA A 84 -4.87 13.40 -8.53
C ALA A 84 -3.96 12.42 -7.77
N LEU A 85 -4.53 11.61 -6.88
CA LEU A 85 -3.81 10.59 -6.13
C LEU A 85 -3.39 9.43 -7.04
N ALA A 86 -4.28 8.97 -7.93
CA ALA A 86 -3.94 7.96 -8.93
C ALA A 86 -2.76 8.38 -9.83
N ARG A 87 -2.70 9.66 -10.23
CA ARG A 87 -1.54 10.21 -10.95
C ARG A 87 -0.26 10.20 -10.11
N LYS A 88 -0.34 10.57 -8.83
CA LYS A 88 0.81 10.50 -7.90
C LYS A 88 1.33 9.07 -7.74
N ILE A 89 0.42 8.10 -7.56
CA ILE A 89 0.76 6.67 -7.45
C ILE A 89 1.50 6.18 -8.70
N ARG A 90 0.95 6.46 -9.90
CA ARG A 90 1.58 6.06 -11.17
C ARG A 90 2.96 6.67 -11.35
N ARG A 91 3.17 7.93 -10.94
CA ARG A 91 4.48 8.59 -10.98
C ARG A 91 5.46 8.04 -9.97
N ALA A 92 4.98 7.66 -8.79
CA ALA A 92 5.79 7.12 -7.70
C ALA A 92 6.21 5.65 -7.92
N GLY A 93 5.78 5.02 -9.02
CA GLY A 93 6.00 3.61 -9.37
C GLY A 93 7.29 3.04 -8.79
N GLY A 94 7.16 2.13 -7.83
CA GLY A 94 8.29 1.58 -7.07
C GLY A 94 8.96 0.44 -7.83
N ALA A 95 10.29 0.36 -7.71
CA ALA A 95 11.01 -0.85 -8.09
C ALA A 95 10.63 -1.98 -7.13
N ALA A 96 10.26 -3.14 -7.68
CA ALA A 96 9.95 -4.31 -6.87
C ALA A 96 11.18 -4.76 -6.06
N GLY A 97 10.97 -5.12 -4.79
CA GLY A 97 12.01 -5.59 -3.88
C GLY A 97 12.61 -4.52 -2.95
N GLU A 98 12.15 -3.27 -3.00
CA GLU A 98 12.66 -2.20 -2.14
C GLU A 98 12.12 -2.32 -0.70
N ARG A 99 13.00 -2.14 0.30
CA ARG A 99 12.60 -2.01 1.71
C ARG A 99 12.16 -0.57 1.98
N LYS A 100 10.90 -0.37 2.30
CA LYS A 100 10.35 0.94 2.66
C LYS A 100 9.79 0.92 4.08
N ARG A 101 9.94 2.03 4.77
CA ARG A 101 9.23 2.29 6.02
C ARG A 101 7.84 2.78 5.66
N VAL A 102 6.82 2.07 6.13
CA VAL A 102 5.41 2.39 5.87
C VAL A 102 4.64 2.46 7.18
N THR A 103 3.56 3.21 7.18
CA THR A 103 2.56 3.14 8.26
C THR A 103 1.33 2.42 7.74
N VAL A 104 0.96 1.34 8.42
CA VAL A 104 -0.21 0.53 8.12
C VAL A 104 -1.33 0.92 9.08
N LEU A 105 -2.52 1.13 8.55
CA LEU A 105 -3.76 1.35 9.29
C LEU A 105 -4.73 0.21 8.98
N PHE A 106 -5.23 -0.45 10.02
CA PHE A 106 -6.38 -1.35 9.94
C PHE A 106 -7.58 -0.68 10.59
N CYS A 107 -8.73 -0.79 9.93
CA CYS A 107 -10.01 -0.31 10.44
C CYS A 107 -11.04 -1.42 10.23
N ASP A 108 -11.91 -1.63 11.22
CA ASP A 108 -12.90 -2.70 11.23
C ASP A 108 -14.12 -2.28 12.05
N LEU A 109 -15.34 -2.67 11.62
CA LEU A 109 -16.56 -2.31 12.34
C LEU A 109 -16.81 -3.28 13.50
N VAL A 110 -17.34 -2.73 14.59
CA VAL A 110 -17.65 -3.51 15.79
C VAL A 110 -19.02 -4.13 15.67
N GLY A 111 -19.08 -5.46 15.73
CA GLY A 111 -20.34 -6.20 15.78
C GLY A 111 -21.13 -6.18 14.47
N SER A 112 -20.45 -5.93 13.34
CA SER A 112 -21.01 -5.91 11.99
C SER A 112 -21.84 -7.15 11.66
N THR A 113 -21.36 -8.34 12.04
CA THR A 113 -22.10 -9.60 11.81
C THR A 113 -23.45 -9.62 12.52
N ALA A 114 -23.50 -9.18 13.78
CA ALA A 114 -24.75 -9.13 14.54
C ALA A 114 -25.71 -8.05 14.03
N VAL A 115 -25.18 -6.98 13.42
CA VAL A 115 -25.97 -5.94 12.75
C VAL A 115 -26.55 -6.49 11.43
N ALA A 116 -25.73 -7.19 10.63
CA ALA A 116 -26.13 -7.80 9.37
C ALA A 116 -27.22 -8.87 9.52
N GLU A 117 -27.29 -9.56 10.66
CA GLU A 117 -28.37 -10.53 10.95
C GLU A 117 -29.72 -9.88 11.30
N ARG A 118 -29.73 -8.59 11.68
CA ARG A 118 -30.91 -7.90 12.21
C ARG A 118 -31.58 -6.99 11.18
N ILE A 119 -30.95 -6.76 10.04
CA ILE A 119 -31.35 -5.78 9.03
C ILE A 119 -31.43 -6.50 7.69
N ASP A 120 -32.25 -5.96 6.77
CA ASP A 120 -32.25 -6.45 5.41
C ASP A 120 -30.84 -6.37 4.79
N PRO A 121 -30.38 -7.41 4.07
CA PRO A 121 -29.06 -7.41 3.45
C PRO A 121 -28.81 -6.24 2.49
N GLU A 122 -29.84 -5.74 1.80
CA GLU A 122 -29.74 -4.61 0.88
C GLU A 122 -29.49 -3.31 1.65
N ASP A 123 -30.26 -3.07 2.71
CA ASP A 123 -30.09 -1.91 3.61
C ASP A 123 -28.70 -1.95 4.29
N TYR A 124 -28.27 -3.12 4.78
CA TYR A 124 -26.96 -3.28 5.39
C TYR A 124 -25.83 -2.99 4.39
N ARG A 125 -25.99 -3.41 3.12
CA ARG A 125 -25.02 -3.14 2.07
C ARG A 125 -24.88 -1.65 1.81
N GLU A 126 -25.99 -0.92 1.73
CA GLU A 126 -25.98 0.53 1.54
C GLU A 126 -25.30 1.25 2.70
N ILE A 127 -25.57 0.84 3.93
CA ILE A 127 -24.93 1.38 5.14
C ILE A 127 -23.42 1.14 5.11
N LEU A 128 -23.01 -0.06 4.71
CA LEU A 128 -21.59 -0.41 4.59
C LEU A 128 -20.90 0.42 3.50
N ASP A 129 -21.53 0.61 2.34
CA ASP A 129 -20.99 1.42 1.26
C ASP A 129 -20.81 2.88 1.70
N ARG A 130 -21.79 3.47 2.41
CA ARG A 130 -21.68 4.83 2.98
C ARG A 130 -20.52 4.95 3.98
N TYR A 131 -20.31 3.94 4.82
CA TYR A 131 -19.17 3.90 5.74
C TYR A 131 -17.84 3.81 5.00
N LEU A 132 -17.72 2.91 4.01
CA LEU A 132 -16.49 2.74 3.25
C LEU A 132 -16.16 3.99 2.45
N GLU A 133 -17.14 4.62 1.81
CA GLU A 133 -16.99 5.90 1.11
C GLU A 133 -16.43 6.99 2.03
N LEU A 134 -17.03 7.16 3.21
CA LEU A 134 -16.56 8.10 4.23
C LEU A 134 -15.12 7.79 4.65
N ALA A 135 -14.84 6.52 4.98
CA ALA A 135 -13.53 6.14 5.49
C ALA A 135 -12.45 6.31 4.41
N PHE A 136 -12.75 5.94 3.17
CA PHE A 136 -11.84 6.04 2.05
C PHE A 136 -11.52 7.50 1.70
N ALA A 137 -12.54 8.37 1.71
CA ALA A 137 -12.34 9.80 1.51
C ALA A 137 -11.32 10.37 2.52
N GLU A 138 -11.41 9.98 3.79
CA GLU A 138 -10.47 10.40 4.82
C GLU A 138 -9.07 9.80 4.62
N ILE A 139 -8.95 8.52 4.27
CA ILE A 139 -7.66 7.90 3.93
C ILE A 139 -6.98 8.66 2.78
N TYR A 140 -7.70 8.92 1.69
CA TYR A 140 -7.16 9.59 0.51
C TYR A 140 -6.87 11.07 0.75
N ARG A 141 -7.66 11.75 1.60
CA ARG A 141 -7.42 13.14 2.01
C ARG A 141 -6.04 13.33 2.64
N PHE A 142 -5.58 12.34 3.40
CA PHE A 142 -4.24 12.33 4.00
C PHE A 142 -3.19 11.63 3.15
N GLU A 143 -3.46 11.37 1.87
CA GLU A 143 -2.58 10.68 0.92
C GLU A 143 -2.24 9.24 1.32
N GLY A 144 -3.08 8.62 2.15
CA GLY A 144 -3.07 7.18 2.36
C GLY A 144 -3.72 6.44 1.19
N ILE A 145 -3.43 5.14 1.07
CA ILE A 145 -3.94 4.31 -0.01
C ILE A 145 -4.53 3.04 0.60
N VAL A 146 -5.82 2.82 0.34
CA VAL A 146 -6.48 1.56 0.69
C VAL A 146 -5.90 0.46 -0.19
N ASN A 147 -5.35 -0.57 0.44
CA ASN A 147 -4.66 -1.66 -0.26
C ASN A 147 -5.48 -2.95 -0.28
N GLN A 148 -6.29 -3.20 0.75
CA GLN A 148 -7.08 -4.43 0.87
C GLN A 148 -8.39 -4.17 1.62
N LEU A 149 -9.46 -4.81 1.14
CA LEU A 149 -10.73 -4.96 1.84
C LEU A 149 -10.82 -6.32 2.54
N ALA A 150 -11.49 -6.36 3.68
CA ALA A 150 -11.74 -7.56 4.47
C ALA A 150 -13.14 -7.48 5.08
N GLY A 151 -14.16 -7.74 4.25
CA GLY A 151 -15.56 -7.63 4.69
C GLY A 151 -15.94 -6.19 5.00
N ASP A 152 -16.19 -5.92 6.27
CA ASP A 152 -16.50 -4.61 6.86
C ASP A 152 -15.25 -3.82 7.31
N GLY A 153 -14.08 -4.43 7.20
CA GLY A 153 -12.80 -3.81 7.48
C GLY A 153 -11.96 -3.54 6.24
N PHE A 154 -10.90 -2.75 6.43
CA PHE A 154 -9.92 -2.47 5.39
C PHE A 154 -8.52 -2.24 5.96
N MET A 155 -7.52 -2.42 5.10
CA MET A 155 -6.13 -2.07 5.33
C MET A 155 -5.73 -0.91 4.41
N ALA A 156 -5.20 0.15 5.01
CA ALA A 156 -4.62 1.29 4.31
C ALA A 156 -3.14 1.45 4.62
N LEU A 157 -2.41 2.05 3.69
CA LEU A 157 -0.97 2.27 3.74
C LEU A 157 -0.64 3.75 3.55
N PHE A 158 0.33 4.22 4.32
CA PHE A 158 0.89 5.56 4.25
C PHE A 158 2.40 5.46 4.10
N GLY A 159 2.99 6.33 3.29
CA GLY A 159 4.43 6.31 3.01
C GLY A 159 4.84 5.32 1.90
N ALA A 160 3.88 4.62 1.29
CA ALA A 160 4.08 3.89 0.04
C ALA A 160 2.76 3.78 -0.75
N PRO A 161 2.82 3.75 -2.10
CA PRO A 161 3.96 4.06 -2.98
C PRO A 161 4.50 5.47 -2.85
N ILE A 162 3.71 6.43 -2.38
CA ILE A 162 4.14 7.82 -2.19
C ILE A 162 4.89 7.92 -0.87
N ALA A 163 6.17 8.26 -0.92
CA ALA A 163 7.00 8.41 0.26
C ALA A 163 6.64 9.69 1.02
N HIS A 164 6.38 9.54 2.31
CA HIS A 164 6.05 10.63 3.23
C HIS A 164 6.82 10.44 4.53
N GLU A 165 7.59 11.44 4.94
CA GLU A 165 8.27 11.43 6.26
C GLU A 165 7.25 11.54 7.40
N ASP A 166 6.15 12.26 7.17
CA ASP A 166 5.02 12.44 8.08
C ASP A 166 3.94 11.33 7.95
N ALA A 167 4.27 10.19 7.32
CA ALA A 167 3.33 9.06 7.16
C ALA A 167 2.66 8.60 8.47
N PRO A 168 3.36 8.50 9.63
CA PRO A 168 2.71 8.15 10.90
C PRO A 168 1.66 9.18 11.32
N GLU A 169 1.97 10.47 11.19
CA GLU A 169 1.04 11.56 11.52
C GLU A 169 -0.19 11.53 10.61
N ARG A 170 0.02 11.38 9.29
CA ARG A 170 -1.07 11.26 8.31
C ARG A 170 -2.03 10.12 8.63
N ALA A 171 -1.49 8.96 8.97
CA ALA A 171 -2.29 7.80 9.33
C ALA A 171 -3.15 8.06 10.59
N VAL A 172 -2.58 8.70 11.61
CA VAL A 172 -3.30 9.03 12.84
C VAL A 172 -4.36 10.11 12.60
N ARG A 173 -4.06 11.14 11.80
CA ARG A 173 -5.05 12.16 11.40
C ARG A 173 -6.21 11.54 10.63
N ALA A 174 -5.92 10.62 9.71
CA ALA A 174 -6.95 9.87 8.99
C ALA A 174 -7.80 9.04 9.95
N GLY A 175 -7.19 8.31 10.88
CA GLY A 175 -7.91 7.53 11.90
C GLY A 175 -8.83 8.40 12.77
N LEU A 176 -8.38 9.57 13.20
CA LEU A 176 -9.19 10.51 13.97
C LEU A 176 -10.38 11.04 13.15
N ALA A 177 -10.15 11.40 11.89
CA ALA A 177 -11.20 11.90 11.01
C ALA A 177 -12.24 10.82 10.66
N ILE A 178 -11.79 9.57 10.44
CA ILE A 178 -12.69 8.42 10.26
C ILE A 178 -13.57 8.23 11.50
N ARG A 179 -12.98 8.28 12.70
CA ARG A 179 -13.71 8.14 13.96
C ARG A 179 -14.76 9.24 14.13
N GLU A 180 -14.43 10.48 13.82
CA GLU A 180 -15.34 11.63 13.90
C GLU A 180 -16.48 11.53 12.87
N GLY A 181 -16.15 11.26 11.60
CA GLY A 181 -17.15 11.08 10.55
C GLY A 181 -18.08 9.90 10.82
N LEU A 182 -17.54 8.80 11.35
CA LEU A 182 -18.33 7.62 11.73
C LEU A 182 -19.24 7.93 12.93
N ALA A 183 -18.82 8.75 13.89
CA ALA A 183 -19.70 9.17 14.98
C ALA A 183 -20.94 9.90 14.45
N GLY A 184 -20.76 10.85 13.52
CA GLY A 184 -21.88 11.54 12.88
C GLY A 184 -22.78 10.62 12.05
N LEU A 185 -22.22 9.61 11.36
CA LEU A 185 -23.02 8.59 10.67
C LEU A 185 -23.79 7.70 11.66
N SER A 186 -23.15 7.33 12.76
CA SER A 186 -23.71 6.49 13.82
C SER A 186 -24.93 7.13 14.48
N GLU A 187 -24.89 8.45 14.73
CA GLU A 187 -26.03 9.20 15.27
C GLU A 187 -27.25 9.16 14.34
N ARG A 188 -27.05 9.29 13.02
CA ARG A 188 -28.14 9.19 12.03
C ARG A 188 -28.73 7.78 11.98
N LEU A 189 -27.88 6.76 11.93
CA LEU A 189 -28.32 5.36 11.91
C LEU A 189 -29.06 4.98 13.20
N LEU A 190 -28.66 5.54 14.34
CA LEU A 190 -29.35 5.31 15.61
C LEU A 190 -30.78 5.88 15.56
N ALA A 191 -30.98 7.04 14.93
CA ALA A 191 -32.30 7.64 14.75
C ALA A 191 -33.17 6.90 13.72
N GLU A 192 -32.58 6.44 12.62
CA GLU A 192 -33.30 5.81 11.50
C GLU A 192 -33.60 4.31 11.75
N HIS A 193 -32.65 3.59 12.35
CA HIS A 193 -32.69 2.13 12.45
C HIS A 193 -32.50 1.59 13.88
N GLY A 194 -32.29 2.46 14.88
CA GLY A 194 -32.16 2.05 16.28
C GLY A 194 -30.82 1.37 16.64
N PHE A 195 -29.80 1.49 15.80
CA PHE A 195 -28.44 1.04 16.10
C PHE A 195 -27.39 2.01 15.57
N GLY A 196 -26.22 2.04 16.21
CA GLY A 196 -25.07 2.85 15.78
C GLY A 196 -23.90 1.99 15.31
N LEU A 197 -23.05 2.58 14.48
CA LEU A 197 -21.77 1.99 14.08
C LEU A 197 -20.64 2.50 14.97
N ARG A 198 -19.66 1.63 15.22
CA ARG A 198 -18.38 1.96 15.84
C ARG A 198 -17.29 1.18 15.13
N ALA A 199 -16.11 1.76 15.01
CA ALA A 199 -14.94 1.10 14.44
C ALA A 199 -13.84 0.92 15.48
N ARG A 200 -12.98 -0.07 15.25
CA ARG A 200 -11.70 -0.24 15.92
C ARG A 200 -10.59 0.09 14.93
N ILE A 201 -9.62 0.91 15.34
CA ILE A 201 -8.51 1.31 14.46
C ILE A 201 -7.18 0.92 15.10
N GLY A 202 -6.31 0.28 14.32
CA GLY A 202 -4.96 -0.12 14.71
C GLY A 202 -3.93 0.40 13.73
N ILE A 203 -2.90 1.09 14.23
CA ILE A 203 -1.90 1.76 13.39
C ILE A 203 -0.49 1.35 13.83
N HIS A 204 0.33 0.93 12.87
CA HIS A 204 1.73 0.60 13.11
C HIS A 204 2.65 1.05 11.98
N THR A 205 3.80 1.58 12.34
CA THR A 205 4.87 1.99 11.44
C THR A 205 6.02 0.98 11.54
N GLY A 206 6.34 0.37 10.41
CA GLY A 206 7.39 -0.63 10.31
C GLY A 206 7.96 -0.71 8.91
N THR A 207 8.92 -1.61 8.71
CA THR A 207 9.54 -1.82 7.41
C THR A 207 8.77 -2.91 6.66
N VAL A 208 8.51 -2.70 5.37
CA VAL A 208 7.93 -3.69 4.46
C VAL A 208 8.79 -3.79 3.20
N VAL A 209 8.72 -4.93 2.53
CA VAL A 209 9.27 -5.10 1.18
C VAL A 209 8.14 -4.86 0.20
N VAL A 210 8.34 -3.90 -0.71
CA VAL A 210 7.35 -3.54 -1.72
C VAL A 210 7.50 -4.47 -2.92
N GLY A 211 6.44 -5.17 -3.31
CA GLY A 211 6.42 -5.94 -4.56
C GLY A 211 6.01 -5.06 -5.75
N THR A 212 5.64 -5.68 -6.86
CA THR A 212 5.25 -4.96 -8.07
C THR A 212 3.91 -4.23 -7.92
N VAL A 213 3.82 -3.00 -8.46
CA VAL A 213 2.54 -2.33 -8.70
C VAL A 213 1.82 -3.06 -9.83
N GLY A 214 0.64 -3.61 -9.57
CA GLY A 214 -0.25 -4.11 -10.63
C GLY A 214 -0.94 -2.98 -11.39
N ASN A 215 -1.57 -3.29 -12.53
CA ASN A 215 -2.30 -2.29 -13.33
C ASN A 215 -3.45 -1.62 -12.56
N ASP A 216 -3.98 -2.27 -11.52
CA ASP A 216 -5.12 -1.80 -10.75
C ASP A 216 -4.73 -0.81 -9.62
N LEU A 217 -3.53 -0.22 -9.69
CA LEU A 217 -2.92 0.64 -8.64
C LEU A 217 -2.70 -0.08 -7.30
N LYS A 218 -3.02 -1.37 -7.22
CA LYS A 218 -2.75 -2.25 -6.10
C LYS A 218 -1.28 -2.64 -6.12
N MET A 219 -0.65 -2.55 -4.96
CA MET A 219 0.74 -2.96 -4.76
C MET A 219 0.72 -4.27 -4.00
N ASP A 220 1.35 -5.30 -4.56
CA ASP A 220 1.57 -6.54 -3.82
C ASP A 220 2.68 -6.29 -2.80
N TYR A 221 2.30 -5.93 -1.58
CA TYR A 221 3.26 -5.88 -0.50
C TYR A 221 3.47 -7.29 0.02
N THR A 222 4.61 -7.89 -0.34
CA THR A 222 5.16 -9.00 0.45
C THR A 222 5.75 -8.40 1.72
N ALA A 223 4.88 -7.84 2.56
CA ALA A 223 5.21 -7.55 3.93
C ALA A 223 5.60 -8.89 4.54
N ILE A 224 6.88 -9.08 4.81
CA ILE A 224 7.32 -10.11 5.74
C ILE A 224 6.54 -9.82 7.02
N GLY A 225 5.60 -10.70 7.35
CA GLY A 225 4.26 -10.37 7.88
C GLY A 225 4.17 -9.67 9.24
N ASP A 226 5.26 -9.27 9.87
CA ASP A 226 5.26 -8.72 11.22
C ASP A 226 4.63 -7.32 11.30
N THR A 227 4.90 -6.42 10.34
CA THR A 227 4.36 -5.04 10.36
C THR A 227 2.84 -5.02 10.21
N THR A 228 2.30 -5.72 9.21
CA THR A 228 0.85 -5.79 8.95
C THR A 228 0.13 -6.57 10.05
N ASN A 229 0.70 -7.70 10.50
CA ASN A 229 0.13 -8.47 11.61
C ASN A 229 0.05 -7.65 12.89
N LEU A 230 1.09 -6.86 13.22
CA LEU A 230 1.04 -6.02 14.42
C LEU A 230 -0.03 -4.93 14.32
N ALA A 231 -0.18 -4.28 13.16
CA ALA A 231 -1.24 -3.28 12.94
C ALA A 231 -2.65 -3.89 13.12
N SER A 232 -2.89 -5.07 12.53
CA SER A 232 -4.15 -5.79 12.69
C SER A 232 -4.40 -6.20 14.15
N ARG A 233 -3.36 -6.63 14.88
CA ARG A 233 -3.48 -7.00 16.30
C ARG A 233 -3.81 -5.80 17.18
N LEU A 234 -3.22 -4.64 16.89
CA LEU A 234 -3.58 -3.38 17.55
C LEU A 234 -5.04 -3.02 17.31
N GLN A 235 -5.55 -3.20 16.08
CA GLN A 235 -6.95 -2.99 15.77
C GLN A 235 -7.84 -3.94 16.58
N THR A 236 -7.52 -5.24 16.61
CA THR A 236 -8.31 -6.22 17.37
C THR A 236 -8.34 -5.91 18.86
N ALA A 237 -7.21 -5.46 19.43
CA ALA A 237 -7.08 -5.09 20.82
C ALA A 237 -7.69 -3.72 21.18
N ALA A 238 -8.06 -2.91 20.18
CA ALA A 238 -8.69 -1.62 20.42
C ALA A 238 -10.10 -1.80 20.99
N GLU A 239 -10.44 -0.93 21.94
CA GLU A 239 -11.82 -0.80 22.40
C GLU A 239 -12.71 -0.22 21.28
N PRO A 240 -14.01 -0.53 21.25
CA PRO A 240 -14.93 0.05 20.28
C PRO A 240 -14.89 1.58 20.26
N GLY A 241 -14.57 2.16 19.10
CA GLY A 241 -14.44 3.60 18.91
C GLY A 241 -13.05 4.16 19.23
N SER A 242 -12.07 3.33 19.59
CA SER A 242 -10.71 3.79 19.90
C SER A 242 -9.70 3.49 18.80
N ILE A 243 -8.56 4.18 18.90
CA ILE A 243 -7.44 4.11 17.96
C ILE A 243 -6.21 3.71 18.75
N LEU A 244 -5.62 2.55 18.45
CA LEU A 244 -4.37 2.11 19.05
C LEU A 244 -3.20 2.28 18.09
N VAL A 245 -2.11 2.84 18.60
CA VAL A 245 -0.81 2.92 17.93
C VAL A 245 0.22 2.09 18.68
N SER A 246 1.19 1.51 17.97
CA SER A 246 2.32 0.84 18.63
C SER A 246 3.27 1.85 19.28
N GLN A 247 4.09 1.41 20.23
CA GLN A 247 5.19 2.21 20.80
C GLN A 247 6.12 2.80 19.73
N ALA A 248 6.38 2.07 18.65
CA ALA A 248 7.23 2.54 17.56
C ALA A 248 6.59 3.72 16.82
N THR A 249 5.29 3.64 16.54
CA THR A 249 4.52 4.73 15.91
C THR A 249 4.41 5.91 16.86
N HIS A 250 4.09 5.69 18.14
CA HIS A 250 3.99 6.75 19.15
C HIS A 250 5.26 7.63 19.22
N ARG A 251 6.45 7.01 19.15
CA ARG A 251 7.73 7.75 19.16
C ARG A 251 7.89 8.68 17.96
N LEU A 252 7.29 8.35 16.81
CA LEU A 252 7.33 9.13 15.57
C LEU A 252 6.26 10.22 15.49
N LEU A 253 5.33 10.29 16.45
CA LEU A 253 4.27 11.30 16.46
C LEU A 253 4.70 12.62 17.14
N HIS A 254 5.87 12.65 17.77
CA HIS A 254 6.47 13.82 18.40
C HIS A 254 5.47 14.70 19.22
N ASP A 255 4.66 14.11 20.09
CA ASP A 255 3.69 14.82 20.96
C ASP A 255 2.61 15.66 20.24
N ARG A 256 2.46 15.49 18.91
CA ARG A 256 1.38 16.13 18.12
C ARG A 256 -0.01 15.61 18.44
N PHE A 257 -0.10 14.55 19.24
CA PHE A 257 -1.34 13.90 19.62
C PHE A 257 -1.31 13.61 21.11
N ARG A 258 -2.46 13.83 21.77
CA ARG A 258 -2.64 13.38 23.13
C ARG A 258 -2.89 11.88 23.12
N THR A 259 -2.07 11.14 23.87
CA THR A 259 -2.14 9.68 23.94
C THR A 259 -2.24 9.20 25.38
N ARG A 260 -2.78 7.99 25.54
CA ARG A 260 -2.78 7.27 26.81
C ARG A 260 -2.10 5.92 26.62
N ARG A 261 -1.10 5.62 27.45
CA ARG A 261 -0.45 4.31 27.42
C ARG A 261 -1.46 3.21 27.76
N VAL A 262 -1.57 2.23 26.87
CA VAL A 262 -2.31 0.99 27.10
C VAL A 262 -1.30 -0.06 27.55
N GLY A 263 -1.72 -0.95 28.46
CA GLY A 263 -0.85 -1.99 29.01
C GLY A 263 -0.18 -2.87 27.95
N PRO A 264 0.79 -3.70 28.33
CA PRO A 264 1.43 -4.64 27.42
C PRO A 264 0.39 -5.53 26.72
N LEU A 265 0.36 -5.50 25.40
CA LEU A 265 -0.49 -6.37 24.58
C LEU A 265 0.30 -7.63 24.22
N GLU A 266 -0.27 -8.80 24.55
CA GLU A 266 0.27 -10.06 24.06
C GLU A 266 -0.09 -10.24 22.58
N VAL A 267 0.95 -10.32 21.76
CA VAL A 267 0.80 -10.54 20.31
C VAL A 267 1.27 -11.95 20.00
N LYS A 268 0.33 -12.81 19.59
CA LYS A 268 0.63 -14.19 19.17
C LYS A 268 1.76 -14.19 18.12
N GLY A 269 2.85 -14.89 18.43
CA GLY A 269 4.04 -14.99 17.58
C GLY A 269 5.18 -14.05 17.95
N ARG A 270 5.01 -13.19 18.97
CA ARG A 270 6.09 -12.40 19.56
C ARG A 270 6.38 -12.86 20.99
N THR A 271 7.66 -12.93 21.32
CA THR A 271 8.16 -13.32 22.64
C THR A 271 8.03 -12.20 23.67
N GLU A 272 8.05 -10.95 23.21
CA GLU A 272 7.93 -9.76 24.06
C GLU A 272 6.58 -9.08 23.85
N PRO A 273 5.88 -8.67 24.93
CA PRO A 273 4.63 -7.94 24.82
C PRO A 273 4.86 -6.57 24.18
N VAL A 274 3.91 -6.16 23.34
CA VAL A 274 4.00 -4.87 22.65
C VAL A 274 3.29 -3.81 23.50
N THR A 275 4.02 -2.74 23.86
CA THR A 275 3.39 -1.56 24.44
C THR A 275 2.59 -0.81 23.36
N ALA A 276 1.33 -0.52 23.65
CA ALA A 276 0.46 0.27 22.78
C ALA A 276 0.06 1.59 23.46
N HIS A 277 -0.41 2.52 22.66
CA HIS A 277 -0.97 3.79 23.13
C HIS A 277 -2.28 4.05 22.41
N GLU A 278 -3.27 4.49 23.16
CA GLU A 278 -4.54 4.96 22.62
C GLU A 278 -4.39 6.42 22.22
N VAL A 279 -4.78 6.77 21.00
CA VAL A 279 -4.84 8.15 20.52
C VAL A 279 -6.18 8.75 20.89
N LEU A 280 -6.14 9.82 21.69
CA LEU A 280 -7.34 10.49 22.19
C LEU A 280 -7.77 11.60 21.24
N GLU A 281 -6.88 12.53 20.94
CA GLU A 281 -7.17 13.76 20.18
C GLU A 281 -5.90 14.37 19.61
N LEU A 282 -6.05 15.43 18.80
CA LEU A 282 -4.93 16.28 18.39
C LEU A 282 -4.34 16.95 19.63
N GLY A 283 -3.01 17.02 19.70
CA GLY A 283 -2.30 17.75 20.75
C GLY A 283 -2.40 19.26 20.55
N GLU A 284 -2.16 20.02 21.62
CA GLU A 284 -2.17 21.49 21.61
C GLU A 284 -1.03 22.09 20.75
N VAL A 285 0.02 21.30 20.52
CA VAL A 285 1.21 21.73 19.76
C VAL A 285 1.04 21.37 18.29
N LEU A 286 0.58 22.35 17.50
CA LEU A 286 0.16 22.15 16.11
C LEU A 286 1.28 22.32 15.08
N THR A 287 2.43 22.88 15.46
CA THR A 287 3.53 23.18 14.51
C THR A 287 4.76 22.31 14.78
N PRO A 288 5.51 21.91 13.73
CA PRO A 288 6.80 21.24 13.90
C PRO A 288 7.74 21.99 14.85
N LEU A 289 7.75 23.33 14.73
CA LEU A 289 8.57 24.20 15.57
C LEU A 289 8.09 24.21 17.03
N GLY A 290 6.79 24.25 17.29
CA GLY A 290 6.26 24.24 18.66
C GLY A 290 6.56 22.93 19.39
N VAL A 291 6.62 21.81 18.64
CA VAL A 291 6.99 20.50 19.20
C VAL A 291 8.47 20.48 19.59
N ASP A 292 9.33 20.97 18.70
CA ASP A 292 10.76 21.03 18.96
C ASP A 292 11.07 22.07 20.06
N GLU A 293 10.33 23.18 20.14
CA GLU A 293 10.40 24.16 21.24
C GLU A 293 10.01 23.53 22.59
N ALA A 294 8.91 22.78 22.64
CA ALA A 294 8.45 22.11 23.87
C ALA A 294 9.43 21.05 24.38
N ARG A 295 10.18 20.39 23.47
CA ARG A 295 11.23 19.42 23.79
C ARG A 295 12.60 20.04 24.03
N GLY A 296 12.73 21.34 23.79
CA GLY A 296 14.01 22.04 23.71
C GLY A 296 14.62 21.88 22.31
N LEU A 297 14.71 23.00 21.58
CA LEU A 297 15.33 23.03 20.26
C LEU A 297 16.76 22.49 20.35
N THR A 298 17.13 21.62 19.39
CA THR A 298 18.51 21.12 19.32
C THR A 298 19.45 22.32 19.11
N PRO A 299 20.46 22.52 19.96
CA PRO A 299 21.35 23.65 19.84
C PRO A 299 22.10 23.56 18.50
N MET A 300 22.11 24.66 17.77
CA MET A 300 22.89 24.78 16.54
C MET A 300 24.37 24.94 16.91
N VAL A 301 25.16 23.90 16.67
CA VAL A 301 26.59 23.89 17.02
C VAL A 301 27.40 24.52 15.89
N GLY A 302 28.24 25.51 16.21
CA GLY A 302 29.19 26.14 15.28
C GLY A 302 28.54 26.99 14.19
N ARG A 303 27.35 27.54 14.47
CA ARG A 303 26.57 28.39 13.56
C ARG A 303 26.30 29.78 14.14
N ASP A 304 27.15 30.23 15.05
CA ASP A 304 26.97 31.46 15.82
C ASP A 304 26.88 32.70 14.89
N GLN A 305 27.66 32.74 13.81
CA GLN A 305 27.62 33.84 12.84
C GLN A 305 26.33 33.84 12.02
N GLU A 306 25.90 32.68 11.53
CA GLU A 306 24.67 32.56 10.74
C GLU A 306 23.43 32.86 11.58
N LEU A 307 23.41 32.41 12.84
CA LEU A 307 22.37 32.76 13.80
C LEU A 307 22.32 34.26 14.08
N ALA A 308 23.47 34.89 14.34
CA ALA A 308 23.53 36.34 14.55
C ALA A 308 23.04 37.13 13.32
N GLN A 309 23.31 36.64 12.10
CA GLN A 309 22.77 37.26 10.88
C GLN A 309 21.25 37.13 10.79
N LEU A 310 20.70 35.96 11.11
CA LEU A 310 19.25 35.72 11.15
C LEU A 310 18.55 36.59 12.20
N GLU A 311 19.10 36.67 13.41
CA GLU A 311 18.60 37.53 14.49
C GLU A 311 18.62 39.01 14.08
N ALA A 312 19.72 39.48 13.48
CA ALA A 312 19.81 40.86 13.01
C ALA A 312 18.79 41.17 11.89
N CYS A 313 18.53 40.22 10.99
CA CYS A 313 17.44 40.34 10.00
C CYS A 313 16.08 40.39 10.70
N TYR A 314 15.83 39.52 11.68
CA TYR A 314 14.58 39.49 12.41
C TYR A 314 14.27 40.82 13.12
N GLU A 315 15.26 41.42 13.79
CA GLU A 315 15.09 42.72 14.44
C GLU A 315 14.78 43.84 13.43
N ARG A 316 15.42 43.85 12.25
CA ARG A 316 15.09 44.80 11.18
C ARG A 316 13.67 44.60 10.63
N ALA A 317 13.24 43.35 10.50
CA ALA A 317 11.89 43.02 10.06
C ALA A 317 10.84 43.48 11.07
N ARG A 318 11.09 43.30 12.38
CA ARG A 318 10.23 43.84 13.46
C ARG A 318 10.13 45.36 13.43
N GLY A 319 11.19 46.04 13.00
CA GLY A 319 11.21 47.49 12.78
C GLY A 319 10.41 47.97 11.55
N GLY A 320 9.74 47.08 10.82
CA GLY A 320 8.91 47.42 9.65
C GLY A 320 9.65 47.41 8.31
N GLY A 321 10.95 47.10 8.30
CA GLY A 321 11.74 46.95 7.07
C GLY A 321 11.71 45.50 6.59
N GLY A 322 10.95 45.19 5.53
CA GLY A 322 10.90 43.84 4.96
C GLY A 322 12.30 43.27 4.70
N GLN A 323 12.53 42.03 5.13
CA GLN A 323 13.80 41.31 4.94
C GLN A 323 13.57 40.02 4.16
N VAL A 324 14.58 39.62 3.39
CA VAL A 324 14.61 38.31 2.73
C VAL A 324 15.93 37.64 3.11
N VAL A 325 15.86 36.39 3.54
CA VAL A 325 17.04 35.57 3.83
C VAL A 325 16.95 34.29 3.00
N ALA A 326 18.04 33.97 2.30
CA ALA A 326 18.18 32.72 1.57
C ALA A 326 19.12 31.78 2.34
N ILE A 327 18.64 30.59 2.67
CA ILE A 327 19.44 29.54 3.30
C ILE A 327 19.80 28.55 2.20
N VAL A 328 21.10 28.33 1.98
CA VAL A 328 21.63 27.44 0.95
C VAL A 328 22.54 26.42 1.61
N GLY A 329 22.41 25.15 1.23
CA GLY A 329 23.24 24.07 1.74
C GLY A 329 23.22 22.87 0.80
N ASP A 330 24.22 22.00 0.95
CA ASP A 330 24.35 20.77 0.15
C ASP A 330 23.20 19.81 0.43
N ALA A 331 22.90 18.92 -0.53
CA ALA A 331 21.85 17.92 -0.37
C ALA A 331 22.10 17.05 0.88
N GLY A 332 21.18 17.11 1.84
CA GLY A 332 21.29 16.40 3.13
C GLY A 332 21.74 17.26 4.30
N SER A 333 22.18 18.49 4.07
CA SER A 333 22.35 19.49 5.13
C SER A 333 20.96 19.93 5.66
N GLY A 334 20.80 19.99 6.99
CA GLY A 334 19.51 20.33 7.63
C GLY A 334 18.63 19.14 8.01
N LYS A 335 19.07 17.89 7.81
CA LYS A 335 18.45 16.72 8.48
C LYS A 335 18.90 16.66 9.94
N SER A 336 18.45 17.63 10.73
CA SER A 336 18.57 17.55 12.19
C SER A 336 17.75 16.35 12.68
N ARG A 337 18.32 15.59 13.62
CA ARG A 337 17.83 14.29 14.11
C ARG A 337 16.53 14.40 14.91
#